data_AF-A0A0D2XQL3-F1
#
_entry.id   AF-A0A0D2XQL3-F1
#
_cell.length_a   1.000
_cell.length_b   1.000
_cell.length_c   1.000
_cell.angle_alpha   90.00
_cell.angle_beta   90.00
_cell.angle_gamma   90.00
#
_symmetry.space_group_name_H-M   'P 1'
#
loop_
_entity.id
_entity.type
_entity.pdbx_description
1 polymer ?
#
loop_
_entity_poly.entity_id
_entity_poly.type
_entity_poly.pdbx_seq_one_letter_code
_entity_poly.pdbx_strand_id
1 'polypeptide(L)'
;MRVRRTCHKCNSTFSSAKECPNCQHARCTKCTRYPPKRSEAEIIASRERRAAIIKANKENAPIIPDYSYAFDEKKIVLTRPSKTGGQDLVHKKPRQRVRRTCHECSTLFISGNKTCEKCGHVRCTDCPRDPPKKEKYPYGYPGDEFGPSSVPHYECKECKTIFPTGAENGTKCTKCGSEKTDDSPRVKPRKVEPEPDPEILKRLQERLENLKVA
;
A
#
# COMPACT_ATOMS: atom_id res chain seq x y z
N MET A 1 -5.01 -42.60 5.59
CA MET A 1 -4.66 -43.41 6.79
C MET A 1 -3.66 -44.48 6.43
N ARG A 2 -2.57 -44.60 7.20
CA ARG A 2 -1.56 -45.66 7.04
C ARG A 2 -2.13 -46.97 7.59
N VAL A 3 -1.98 -48.07 6.84
CA VAL A 3 -2.43 -49.40 7.28
C VAL A 3 -1.49 -49.90 8.37
N ARG A 4 -2.03 -50.21 9.55
CA ARG A 4 -1.32 -50.87 10.65
C ARG A 4 -1.87 -52.28 10.83
N ARG A 5 -1.02 -53.21 11.25
CA ARG A 5 -1.40 -54.58 11.56
C ARG A 5 -1.07 -54.90 13.01
N THR A 6 -1.91 -55.70 13.66
CA THR A 6 -1.60 -56.25 14.98
C THR A 6 -1.21 -57.71 14.85
N CYS A 7 -0.13 -58.11 15.52
CA CYS A 7 0.27 -59.51 15.55
C CYS A 7 -0.70 -60.31 16.42
N HIS A 8 -1.23 -61.42 15.92
CA HIS A 8 -2.15 -62.26 16.70
C HIS A 8 -1.48 -63.00 17.87
N LYS A 9 -0.14 -63.13 17.86
CA LYS A 9 0.61 -63.84 18.91
C LYS A 9 1.03 -62.93 20.07
N CYS A 10 1.47 -61.72 19.76
CA CYS A 10 2.08 -60.82 20.74
C CYS A 10 1.40 -59.44 20.82
N ASN A 11 0.25 -59.26 20.14
CA ASN A 11 -0.57 -58.04 20.08
C ASN A 11 0.15 -56.72 19.74
N SER A 12 1.42 -56.80 19.34
CA SER A 12 2.21 -55.65 18.94
C SER A 12 1.75 -55.10 17.60
N THR A 13 1.81 -53.78 17.45
CA THR A 13 1.50 -53.09 16.20
C THR A 13 2.73 -53.03 15.32
N PHE A 14 2.61 -53.40 14.06
CA PHE A 14 3.67 -53.25 13.07
C PHE A 14 3.09 -52.67 11.77
N SER A 15 3.82 -51.75 11.16
CA SER A 15 3.30 -50.90 10.06
C SER A 15 3.90 -51.26 8.70
N SER A 16 5.22 -51.47 8.63
CA SER A 16 5.96 -51.68 7.37
C SER A 16 6.64 -53.05 7.28
N ALA A 17 7.16 -53.57 8.39
CA ALA A 17 7.89 -54.82 8.44
C ALA A 17 7.03 -56.02 8.01
N LYS A 18 7.67 -57.00 7.34
CA LYS A 18 7.06 -58.29 7.00
C LYS A 18 7.00 -59.23 8.22
N GLU A 19 7.80 -58.94 9.24
CA GLU A 19 7.90 -59.68 10.48
C GLU A 19 7.61 -58.79 11.68
N CYS A 20 7.08 -59.40 12.74
CA CYS A 20 6.87 -58.73 13.99
C CYS A 20 8.21 -58.52 14.73
N PRO A 21 8.56 -57.29 15.13
CA PRO A 21 9.83 -57.03 15.84
C PRO A 21 9.91 -57.71 17.22
N ASN A 22 8.76 -58.03 17.83
CA ASN A 22 8.72 -58.60 19.19
C ASN A 22 8.69 -60.14 19.20
N CYS A 23 8.10 -60.76 18.19
CA CYS A 23 7.90 -62.22 18.18
C CYS A 23 8.35 -62.90 16.87
N GLN A 24 9.09 -62.18 16.01
CA GLN A 24 9.60 -62.59 14.69
C GLN A 24 8.55 -63.27 13.80
N HIS A 25 7.27 -63.06 14.10
CA HIS A 25 6.18 -63.70 13.39
C HIS A 25 6.02 -63.06 12.02
N ALA A 26 6.18 -63.86 10.97
CA ALA A 26 5.88 -63.46 9.60
C ALA A 26 4.39 -63.16 9.44
N ARG A 27 4.06 -62.08 8.71
CA ARG A 27 2.69 -61.61 8.48
C ARG A 27 1.78 -62.74 7.96
N CYS A 28 0.80 -63.14 8.76
CA CYS A 28 -0.21 -64.13 8.36
C CYS A 28 -1.60 -63.49 8.13
N THR A 29 -2.56 -64.29 7.64
CA THR A 29 -3.96 -63.90 7.42
C THR A 29 -4.72 -63.63 8.72
N LYS A 30 -4.27 -64.20 9.85
CA LYS A 30 -4.86 -63.99 11.18
C LYS A 30 -4.44 -62.66 11.85
N CYS A 31 -3.41 -62.00 11.34
CA CYS A 31 -3.02 -60.67 11.84
C CYS A 31 -4.06 -59.63 11.44
N THR A 32 -4.68 -58.97 12.43
CA THR A 32 -5.76 -58.01 12.14
C THR A 32 -5.21 -56.81 11.36
N ARG A 33 -5.98 -56.34 10.38
CA ARG A 33 -5.63 -55.19 9.54
C ARG A 33 -6.51 -54.01 9.96
N TYR A 34 -5.88 -52.92 10.36
CA TYR A 34 -6.58 -51.67 10.65
C TYR A 34 -6.08 -50.55 9.73
N PRO A 35 -6.95 -49.85 8.99
CA PRO A 35 -8.39 -50.08 8.85
C PRO A 35 -8.68 -51.41 8.10
N PRO A 36 -9.87 -52.01 8.29
CA PRO A 36 -10.29 -53.21 7.57
C PRO A 36 -10.20 -53.01 6.05
N LYS A 37 -10.10 -54.11 5.30
CA LYS A 37 -10.12 -54.03 3.83
C LYS A 37 -11.50 -53.50 3.44
N ARG A 38 -11.53 -52.42 2.65
CA ARG A 38 -12.78 -51.83 2.15
C ARG A 38 -13.57 -52.87 1.38
N SER A 39 -14.88 -52.89 1.60
CA SER A 39 -15.80 -53.72 0.82
C SER A 39 -15.91 -53.21 -0.62
N GLU A 40 -16.38 -54.04 -1.54
CA GLU A 40 -16.55 -53.64 -2.95
C GLU A 40 -17.55 -52.49 -3.08
N ALA A 41 -18.63 -52.51 -2.28
CA ALA A 41 -19.60 -51.43 -2.18
C ALA A 41 -18.97 -50.09 -1.73
N GLU A 42 -18.07 -50.10 -0.75
CA GLU A 42 -17.36 -48.90 -0.30
C GLU A 42 -16.40 -48.34 -1.38
N ILE A 43 -15.82 -49.22 -2.20
CA ILE A 43 -14.94 -48.83 -3.30
C ILE A 43 -15.75 -48.14 -4.41
N ILE A 44 -16.92 -48.70 -4.76
CA ILE A 44 -17.83 -48.11 -5.76
C ILE A 44 -18.33 -46.75 -5.26
N ALA A 45 -18.83 -46.66 -4.03
CA ALA A 45 -19.26 -45.39 -3.45
C ALA A 45 -18.12 -44.35 -3.38
N SER A 46 -16.87 -44.78 -3.12
CA SER A 46 -15.71 -43.87 -3.15
C SER A 46 -15.37 -43.37 -4.56
N ARG A 47 -15.63 -44.15 -5.61
CA ARG A 47 -15.44 -43.74 -7.00
C ARG A 47 -16.52 -42.75 -7.42
N GLU A 48 -17.78 -43.02 -7.08
CA GLU A 48 -18.91 -42.12 -7.34
C GLU A 48 -18.73 -40.77 -6.64
N ARG A 49 -18.33 -40.75 -5.36
CA ARG A 49 -18.01 -39.50 -4.65
C ARG A 49 -16.89 -38.71 -5.33
N ARG A 50 -15.83 -39.37 -5.79
CA ARG A 50 -14.75 -38.69 -6.52
C ARG A 50 -15.21 -38.15 -7.86
N ALA A 51 -16.02 -38.91 -8.60
CA ALA A 51 -16.60 -38.45 -9.85
C ALA A 51 -17.52 -37.24 -9.64
N ALA A 52 -18.33 -37.25 -8.59
CA ALA A 52 -19.18 -36.12 -8.20
C ALA A 52 -18.36 -34.87 -7.85
N ILE A 53 -17.28 -35.02 -7.07
CA ILE A 53 -16.37 -33.90 -6.75
C ILE A 53 -15.69 -33.36 -8.01
N ILE A 54 -15.23 -34.22 -8.91
CA ILE A 54 -14.61 -33.79 -10.17
C ILE A 54 -15.62 -33.05 -11.05
N LYS A 55 -16.86 -33.55 -11.13
CA LYS A 55 -17.94 -32.89 -11.87
C LYS A 55 -18.28 -31.53 -11.26
N ALA A 56 -18.43 -31.46 -9.93
CA ALA A 56 -18.69 -30.21 -9.21
C ALA A 56 -17.55 -29.20 -9.38
N ASN A 57 -16.29 -29.64 -9.33
CA ASN A 57 -15.12 -28.77 -9.56
C ASN A 57 -14.99 -28.34 -11.03
N LYS A 58 -15.53 -29.12 -11.98
CA LYS A 58 -15.53 -28.73 -13.39
C LYS A 58 -16.62 -27.68 -13.69
N GLU A 59 -17.79 -27.83 -13.07
CA GLU A 59 -18.89 -26.87 -13.16
C GLU A 59 -18.58 -25.59 -12.37
N ASN A 60 -17.97 -25.74 -11.20
CA ASN A 60 -17.56 -24.66 -10.31
C ASN A 60 -16.06 -24.78 -10.03
N ALA A 61 -15.25 -24.28 -10.95
CA ALA A 61 -13.81 -24.24 -10.77
C ALA A 61 -13.48 -23.49 -9.45
N PRO A 62 -12.66 -24.06 -8.55
CA PRO A 62 -12.25 -23.36 -7.36
C PRO A 62 -11.53 -22.07 -7.76
N ILE A 63 -11.86 -20.98 -7.08
CA ILE A 63 -11.17 -19.70 -7.26
C ILE A 63 -9.75 -19.88 -6.70
N ILE A 64 -8.79 -20.07 -7.59
CA ILE A 64 -7.37 -20.16 -7.23
C ILE A 64 -6.81 -18.74 -7.29
N PRO A 65 -6.22 -18.20 -6.20
CA PRO A 65 -5.51 -16.94 -6.26
C PRO A 65 -4.34 -17.08 -7.24
N ASP A 66 -4.37 -16.31 -8.32
CA ASP A 66 -3.26 -16.24 -9.26
C ASP A 66 -2.17 -15.34 -8.67
N TYR A 67 -1.06 -15.95 -8.25
CA TYR A 67 0.13 -15.24 -7.75
C TYR A 67 1.10 -14.86 -8.88
N SER A 68 0.72 -15.00 -10.15
CA SER A 68 1.56 -14.57 -11.25
C SER A 68 1.62 -13.04 -11.31
N TYR A 69 2.85 -12.50 -11.29
CA TYR A 69 3.14 -11.07 -11.38
C TYR A 69 2.58 -10.38 -12.65
N ALA A 70 2.11 -11.14 -13.63
CA ALA A 70 1.46 -10.62 -14.84
C ALA A 70 0.15 -9.86 -14.56
N PHE A 71 -0.50 -10.10 -13.42
CA PHE A 71 -1.69 -9.37 -13.00
C PHE A 71 -1.39 -7.97 -12.42
N ASP A 72 -0.20 -7.74 -11.87
CA ASP A 72 0.17 -6.43 -11.33
C ASP A 72 0.34 -5.37 -12.43
N GLU A 73 0.75 -5.80 -13.63
CA GLU A 73 0.87 -4.93 -14.80
C GLU A 73 -0.50 -4.52 -15.35
N LYS A 74 -1.48 -5.42 -15.28
CA LYS A 74 -2.86 -5.18 -15.74
C LYS A 74 -3.74 -4.84 -14.54
N LYS A 75 -3.60 -3.61 -14.03
CA LYS A 75 -4.50 -3.05 -13.01
C LYS A 75 -5.95 -3.36 -13.37
N ILE A 76 -6.61 -4.22 -12.59
CA ILE A 76 -8.01 -4.57 -12.78
C ILE A 76 -8.83 -3.31 -12.51
N VAL A 77 -9.31 -2.67 -13.57
CA VAL A 77 -10.12 -1.45 -13.47
C VAL A 77 -11.59 -1.86 -13.40
N LEU A 78 -12.25 -1.55 -12.28
CA LEU A 78 -13.70 -1.71 -12.15
C LEU A 78 -14.42 -0.76 -13.13
N THR A 79 -15.07 -1.33 -14.15
CA THR A 79 -15.85 -0.59 -15.15
C THR A 79 -17.34 -0.90 -15.00
N ARG A 80 -18.18 0.09 -15.30
CA ARG A 80 -19.63 -0.06 -15.43
C ARG A 80 -20.07 0.44 -16.81
N PRO A 81 -20.88 -0.31 -17.56
CA PRO A 81 -21.40 0.17 -18.83
C PRO A 81 -22.18 1.48 -18.65
N SER A 82 -22.04 2.39 -19.61
CA SER A 82 -22.78 3.65 -19.57
C SER A 82 -24.27 3.40 -19.84
N LYS A 83 -25.13 4.18 -19.19
CA LYS A 83 -26.58 4.08 -19.40
C LYS A 83 -27.03 4.61 -20.78
N THR A 84 -26.19 5.43 -21.41
CA THR A 84 -26.55 6.21 -22.61
C THR A 84 -25.77 5.77 -23.87
N GLY A 85 -25.14 4.59 -23.84
CA GLY A 85 -24.40 4.04 -25.00
C GLY A 85 -23.06 4.73 -25.33
N GLY A 86 -22.54 5.56 -24.42
CA GLY A 86 -21.19 6.11 -24.51
C GLY A 86 -20.13 5.25 -23.81
N GLN A 87 -18.93 5.81 -23.63
CA GLN A 87 -17.78 5.15 -22.99
C GLN A 87 -18.11 4.61 -21.59
N ASP A 88 -17.55 3.44 -21.26
CA ASP A 88 -17.71 2.79 -19.95
C ASP A 88 -17.22 3.68 -18.81
N LEU A 89 -18.00 3.71 -17.72
CA LEU A 89 -17.67 4.43 -16.51
C LEU A 89 -16.63 3.65 -15.73
N VAL A 90 -15.40 4.17 -15.73
CA VAL A 90 -14.31 3.68 -14.90
C VAL A 90 -14.46 4.18 -13.46
N HIS A 91 -14.38 3.29 -12.47
CA HIS A 91 -14.34 3.68 -11.07
C HIS A 91 -13.02 4.41 -10.76
N LYS A 92 -13.11 5.73 -10.60
CA LYS A 92 -12.02 6.57 -10.10
C LYS A 92 -12.23 6.84 -8.61
N LYS A 93 -11.14 6.91 -7.86
CA LYS A 93 -11.18 7.34 -6.46
C LYS A 93 -11.80 8.76 -6.38
N PRO A 94 -12.78 9.01 -5.50
CA PRO A 94 -13.39 10.32 -5.36
C PRO A 94 -12.32 11.35 -4.98
N ARG A 95 -12.29 12.48 -5.71
CA ARG A 95 -11.37 13.59 -5.45
C ARG A 95 -12.17 14.87 -5.26
N GLN A 96 -11.94 15.56 -4.15
CA GLN A 96 -12.50 16.88 -3.93
C GLN A 96 -11.86 17.88 -4.91
N ARG A 97 -12.70 18.64 -5.62
CA ARG A 97 -12.23 19.77 -6.43
C ARG A 97 -11.63 20.81 -5.51
N VAL A 98 -10.43 21.30 -5.87
CA VAL A 98 -9.78 22.38 -5.14
C VAL A 98 -10.60 23.65 -5.33
N ARG A 99 -11.09 24.21 -4.24
CA ARG A 99 -11.77 25.51 -4.21
C ARG A 99 -10.86 26.53 -3.52
N ARG A 100 -10.91 27.76 -3.99
CA ARG A 100 -10.27 28.89 -3.32
C ARG A 100 -11.27 30.01 -3.13
N THR A 101 -11.20 30.65 -1.98
CA THR A 101 -12.00 31.82 -1.63
C THR A 101 -11.09 33.04 -1.56
N CYS A 102 -11.61 34.20 -1.98
CA CYS A 102 -10.93 35.47 -1.83
C CYS A 102 -10.95 35.89 -0.35
N HIS A 103 -9.81 36.33 0.19
CA HIS A 103 -9.75 36.76 1.58
C HIS A 103 -10.42 38.11 1.84
N GLU A 104 -10.50 38.99 0.82
CA GLU A 104 -11.13 40.32 0.94
C GLU A 104 -12.66 40.28 0.85
N CYS A 105 -13.20 39.55 -0.14
CA CYS A 105 -14.64 39.56 -0.44
C CYS A 105 -15.32 38.22 -0.21
N SER A 106 -14.61 37.20 0.30
CA SER A 106 -15.10 35.83 0.59
C SER A 106 -15.68 35.07 -0.62
N THR A 107 -15.51 35.58 -1.84
CA THR A 107 -16.05 34.94 -3.04
C THR A 107 -15.19 33.81 -3.57
N LEU A 108 -15.84 32.82 -4.19
CA LEU A 108 -15.15 31.70 -4.81
C LEU A 108 -14.48 32.15 -6.12
N PHE A 109 -13.19 31.86 -6.25
CA PHE A 109 -12.49 32.05 -7.52
C PHE A 109 -13.05 31.11 -8.60
N ILE A 110 -13.22 31.65 -9.81
CA ILE A 110 -13.56 30.83 -10.98
C ILE A 110 -12.37 29.96 -11.39
N SER A 111 -12.66 28.74 -11.82
CA SER A 111 -11.64 27.79 -12.27
C SER A 111 -10.89 28.37 -13.47
N GLY A 112 -9.57 28.57 -13.33
CA GLY A 112 -8.73 29.15 -14.38
C GLY A 112 -8.26 30.59 -14.07
N ASN A 113 -9.10 31.43 -13.46
CA ASN A 113 -8.82 32.87 -13.31
C ASN A 113 -8.11 33.21 -11.99
N LYS A 114 -6.94 33.85 -12.09
CA LYS A 114 -6.11 34.27 -10.94
C LYS A 114 -6.59 35.54 -10.26
N THR A 115 -7.52 36.25 -10.85
CA THR A 115 -8.12 37.47 -10.31
C THR A 115 -9.54 37.18 -9.86
N CYS A 116 -9.94 37.81 -8.77
CA CYS A 116 -11.31 37.76 -8.28
C CYS A 116 -12.19 38.68 -9.15
N GLU A 117 -13.34 38.20 -9.60
CA GLU A 117 -14.24 38.98 -10.46
C GLU A 117 -14.98 40.09 -9.70
N LYS A 118 -15.12 39.98 -8.37
CA LYS A 118 -15.84 40.97 -7.57
C LYS A 118 -14.96 42.13 -7.10
N CYS A 119 -13.76 41.85 -6.62
CA CYS A 119 -12.87 42.88 -6.06
C CYS A 119 -11.58 43.09 -6.85
N GLY A 120 -11.33 42.32 -7.92
CA GLY A 120 -10.08 42.41 -8.70
C GLY A 120 -8.86 41.80 -8.01
N HIS A 121 -9.00 41.31 -6.76
CA HIS A 121 -7.91 40.75 -5.99
C HIS A 121 -7.20 39.58 -6.71
N VAL A 122 -5.87 39.68 -6.86
CA VAL A 122 -5.04 38.60 -7.38
C VAL A 122 -4.86 37.55 -6.28
N ARG A 123 -5.06 36.26 -6.62
CA ARG A 123 -4.89 35.15 -5.67
C ARG A 123 -3.58 35.27 -4.90
N CYS A 124 -3.69 35.42 -3.58
CA CYS A 124 -2.54 35.50 -2.68
C CYS A 124 -2.45 34.28 -1.74
N THR A 125 -1.35 34.19 -0.99
CA THR A 125 -1.11 33.18 0.05
C THR A 125 -2.19 33.14 1.15
N ASP A 126 -2.90 34.25 1.34
CA ASP A 126 -3.85 34.45 2.42
C ASP A 126 -5.26 34.00 2.00
N CYS A 127 -5.48 33.79 0.70
CA CYS A 127 -6.71 33.22 0.16
C CYS A 127 -6.87 31.75 0.60
N PRO A 128 -7.94 31.39 1.34
CA PRO A 128 -8.15 30.04 1.82
C PRO A 128 -8.23 29.02 0.68
N ARG A 129 -7.79 27.80 0.98
CA ARG A 129 -7.83 26.66 0.06
C ARG A 129 -8.57 25.50 0.69
N ASP A 130 -9.53 24.94 -0.04
CA ASP A 130 -10.21 23.71 0.34
C ASP A 130 -9.95 22.60 -0.70
N PRO A 131 -9.32 21.47 -0.32
CA PRO A 131 -8.69 21.17 0.97
C PRO A 131 -7.40 21.96 1.26
N PRO A 132 -7.11 22.29 2.53
CA PRO A 132 -5.84 22.88 2.90
C PRO A 132 -4.72 21.85 2.74
N LYS A 133 -3.62 22.24 2.08
CA LYS A 133 -2.43 21.38 1.88
C LYS A 133 -1.16 22.09 2.34
N LYS A 134 -1.20 22.67 3.54
CA LYS A 134 -0.08 23.45 4.10
C LYS A 134 1.16 22.59 4.40
N GLU A 135 0.98 21.32 4.77
CA GLU A 135 2.09 20.37 4.96
C GLU A 135 2.98 20.25 3.71
N LYS A 136 2.36 20.14 2.53
CA LYS A 136 3.06 20.02 1.24
C LYS A 136 3.52 21.38 0.67
N TYR A 137 2.88 22.46 1.12
CA TYR A 137 3.09 23.83 0.64
C TYR A 137 3.18 24.81 1.82
N PRO A 138 4.27 24.78 2.60
CA PRO A 138 4.38 25.61 3.81
C PRO A 138 4.42 27.11 3.50
N TYR A 139 5.07 27.50 2.41
CA TYR A 139 5.31 28.89 2.03
C TYR A 139 4.26 29.46 1.07
N GLY A 140 3.08 28.85 1.02
CA GLY A 140 2.02 29.18 0.08
C GLY A 140 2.01 28.29 -1.16
N TYR A 141 1.01 28.48 -2.02
CA TYR A 141 0.80 27.62 -3.18
C TYR A 141 1.39 28.20 -4.47
N PRO A 142 1.85 27.35 -5.41
CA PRO A 142 2.51 27.82 -6.63
C PRO A 142 1.65 28.79 -7.44
N GLY A 143 2.22 29.94 -7.75
CA GLY A 143 1.60 30.98 -8.57
C GLY A 143 0.66 31.94 -7.85
N ASP A 144 0.55 31.84 -6.52
CA ASP A 144 -0.10 32.85 -5.68
C ASP A 144 0.92 33.97 -5.32
N GLU A 145 0.43 35.20 -5.19
CA GLU A 145 1.23 36.34 -4.72
C GLU A 145 1.33 36.36 -3.19
N PHE A 146 2.33 37.05 -2.65
CA PHE A 146 2.48 37.17 -1.20
C PHE A 146 1.42 38.11 -0.65
N GLY A 147 0.56 37.60 0.24
CA GLY A 147 -0.42 38.41 0.94
C GLY A 147 0.22 39.27 2.04
N PRO A 148 -0.51 40.27 2.55
CA PRO A 148 -0.02 41.18 3.59
C PRO A 148 0.37 40.46 4.89
N SER A 149 -0.24 39.31 5.20
CA SER A 149 0.06 38.54 6.41
C SER A 149 1.15 37.48 6.24
N SER A 150 1.75 37.38 5.05
CA SER A 150 2.73 36.34 4.75
C SER A 150 4.10 36.63 5.38
N VAL A 151 4.57 35.72 6.24
CA VAL A 151 5.91 35.81 6.83
C VAL A 151 6.98 35.68 5.72
N PRO A 152 7.93 36.62 5.61
CA PRO A 152 8.98 36.54 4.60
C PRO A 152 10.02 35.49 5.00
N HIS A 153 10.17 34.47 4.16
CA HIS A 153 11.26 33.49 4.23
C HIS A 153 12.25 33.77 3.09
N TYR A 154 13.54 33.70 3.40
CA TYR A 154 14.62 34.00 2.45
C TYR A 154 15.43 32.74 2.18
N GLU A 155 15.87 32.55 0.93
CA GLU A 155 16.82 31.48 0.58
C GLU A 155 18.22 32.02 0.33
N CYS A 156 19.21 31.22 0.68
CA CYS A 156 20.60 31.50 0.36
C CYS A 156 20.83 31.51 -1.15
N LYS A 157 21.56 32.52 -1.66
CA LYS A 157 21.88 32.64 -3.09
C LYS A 157 22.62 31.42 -3.64
N GLU A 158 23.55 30.87 -2.86
CA GLU A 158 24.43 29.79 -3.30
C GLU A 158 23.78 28.40 -3.20
N CYS A 159 23.25 28.05 -2.01
CA CYS A 159 22.78 26.69 -1.73
C CYS A 159 21.25 26.54 -1.67
N LYS A 160 20.48 27.64 -1.83
CA LYS A 160 19.00 27.67 -1.78
C LYS A 160 18.39 27.13 -0.48
N THR A 161 19.17 27.02 0.59
CA THR A 161 18.66 26.69 1.92
C THR A 161 17.86 27.84 2.46
N ILE A 162 16.80 27.53 3.20
CA ILE A 162 15.91 28.51 3.77
C ILE A 162 16.50 28.98 5.11
N PHE A 163 16.65 30.29 5.29
CA PHE A 163 17.07 30.87 6.56
C PHE A 163 15.94 30.79 7.60
N PRO A 164 16.26 30.77 8.91
CA PRO A 164 15.24 30.82 9.95
C PRO A 164 14.39 32.10 9.86
N THR A 165 13.14 32.01 10.31
CA THR A 165 12.20 33.15 10.34
C THR A 165 12.76 34.28 11.20
N GLY A 166 12.83 35.50 10.65
CA GLY A 166 13.33 36.67 11.38
C GLY A 166 14.86 36.79 11.44
N ALA A 167 15.60 36.00 10.67
CA ALA A 167 17.06 36.11 10.60
C ALA A 167 17.51 37.50 10.10
N GLU A 168 18.29 38.23 10.89
CA GLU A 168 18.89 39.50 10.51
C GLU A 168 19.97 39.32 9.42
N ASN A 169 20.36 40.43 8.80
CA ASN A 169 21.44 40.46 7.82
C ASN A 169 22.77 40.10 8.51
N GLY A 170 23.53 39.17 7.93
CA GLY A 170 24.72 38.58 8.56
C GLY A 170 24.52 37.19 9.17
N THR A 171 23.29 36.65 9.16
CA THR A 171 23.05 35.25 9.58
C THR A 171 23.71 34.27 8.62
N LYS A 172 24.58 33.42 9.15
CA LYS A 172 25.33 32.43 8.36
C LYS A 172 24.42 31.27 7.95
N CYS A 173 24.54 30.85 6.70
CA CYS A 173 23.86 29.67 6.19
C CYS A 173 24.37 28.40 6.90
N THR A 174 23.46 27.51 7.29
CA THR A 174 23.77 26.23 7.94
C THR A 174 24.55 25.25 7.05
N LYS A 175 24.46 25.38 5.72
CA LYS A 175 25.15 24.48 4.77
C LYS A 175 26.43 25.07 4.16
N CYS A 176 26.42 26.34 3.75
CA CYS A 176 27.57 26.95 3.05
C CYS A 176 28.27 28.06 3.82
N GLY A 177 27.75 28.49 4.98
CA GLY A 177 28.36 29.55 5.79
C GLY A 177 28.23 30.97 5.21
N SER A 178 27.66 31.14 4.01
CA SER A 178 27.42 32.45 3.41
C SER A 178 26.46 33.29 4.25
N GLU A 179 26.72 34.58 4.34
CA GLU A 179 25.88 35.52 5.10
C GLU A 179 24.61 35.88 4.34
N LYS A 180 23.51 36.01 5.09
CA LYS A 180 22.28 36.60 4.57
C LYS A 180 22.55 38.07 4.25
N THR A 181 22.54 38.38 2.96
CA THR A 181 22.57 39.74 2.42
C THR A 181 21.14 40.18 2.07
N ASP A 182 20.90 41.50 1.98
CA ASP A 182 19.61 42.08 1.59
C ASP A 182 19.11 41.59 0.22
N ASP A 183 20.05 41.19 -0.63
CA ASP A 183 19.79 40.61 -1.94
C ASP A 183 19.33 39.13 -1.91
N SER A 184 19.19 38.51 -0.73
CA SER A 184 18.71 37.14 -0.64
C SER A 184 17.26 37.06 -1.17
N PRO A 185 16.97 36.19 -2.15
CA PRO A 185 15.63 36.15 -2.74
C PRO A 185 14.61 35.58 -1.74
N ARG A 186 13.42 36.17 -1.72
CA ARG A 186 12.27 35.64 -0.98
C ARG A 186 11.83 34.31 -1.59
N VAL A 187 11.67 33.28 -0.75
CA VAL A 187 11.27 31.94 -1.16
C VAL A 187 9.90 31.99 -1.82
N LYS A 188 9.85 31.72 -3.13
CA LYS A 188 8.58 31.63 -3.87
C LYS A 188 7.74 30.44 -3.38
N PRO A 189 6.41 30.57 -3.38
CA PRO A 189 5.49 29.46 -3.09
C PRO A 189 5.81 28.21 -3.92
N ARG A 190 6.33 27.16 -3.28
CA ARG A 190 6.73 25.91 -3.95
C ARG A 190 6.37 24.68 -3.14
N LYS A 191 6.33 23.54 -3.81
CA LYS A 191 6.20 22.24 -3.14
C LYS A 191 7.48 22.00 -2.33
N VAL A 192 7.33 21.69 -1.04
CA VAL A 192 8.43 21.21 -0.20
C VAL A 192 8.18 19.74 0.07
N GLU A 193 9.21 18.93 -0.07
CA GLU A 193 9.17 17.54 0.35
C GLU A 193 9.63 17.50 1.80
N PRO A 194 8.78 17.01 2.73
CA PRO A 194 9.19 16.89 4.12
C PRO A 194 10.37 15.94 4.21
N GLU A 195 11.38 16.32 4.98
CA GLU A 195 12.48 15.42 5.29
C GLU A 195 11.93 14.24 6.11
N PRO A 196 12.31 12.99 5.77
CA PRO A 196 11.85 11.82 6.52
C PRO A 196 12.32 11.90 7.98
N ASP A 197 11.43 11.62 8.92
CA ASP A 197 11.74 11.74 10.35
C ASP A 197 12.98 10.89 10.71
N PRO A 198 13.93 11.44 11.48
CA PRO A 198 15.19 10.75 11.78
C PRO A 198 14.97 9.45 12.57
N GLU A 199 13.90 9.36 13.37
CA GLU A 199 13.52 8.13 14.07
C GLU A 199 13.06 7.02 13.11
N ILE A 200 12.34 7.39 12.04
CA ILE A 200 11.90 6.43 11.02
C ILE A 200 13.11 5.87 10.29
N LEU A 201 14.09 6.72 9.97
CA LEU A 201 15.35 6.29 9.34
C LEU A 201 16.11 5.31 10.24
N LYS A 202 16.21 5.58 11.55
CA LYS A 202 16.84 4.67 12.52
C LYS A 202 16.11 3.33 12.60
N ARG A 203 14.78 3.32 12.72
CA ARG A 203 13.99 2.07 12.73
C ARG A 203 14.15 1.26 11.44
N LEU A 204 14.28 1.92 10.30
CA LEU A 204 14.54 1.26 9.02
C LEU A 204 15.96 0.67 8.98
N GLN A 205 16.96 1.40 9.47
CA GLN A 205 18.34 0.89 9.60
C GLN A 205 18.39 -0.35 10.50
N GLU A 206 17.77 -0.31 11.68
CA GLU A 206 17.69 -1.46 12.59
C GLU A 206 17.01 -2.67 11.93
N ARG A 207 15.91 -2.45 11.19
CA ARG A 207 15.26 -3.54 10.43
C ARG A 207 16.16 -4.10 9.33
N LEU A 208 16.90 -3.25 8.63
CA LEU A 208 17.84 -3.68 7.59
C LEU A 208 19.02 -4.46 8.19
N GLU A 209 19.52 -4.04 9.35
CA GLU A 209 20.59 -4.74 10.07
C GLU A 209 20.12 -6.12 10.56
N ASN A 210 18.93 -6.20 11.15
CA ASN A 210 18.33 -7.48 11.56
C ASN A 210 18.11 -8.45 10.39
N LEU A 211 17.86 -7.94 9.18
CA LEU A 211 17.72 -8.76 7.97
C LEU A 211 19.07 -9.16 7.34
N LYS A 212 20.14 -8.40 7.61
CA LYS A 212 21.50 -8.68 7.13
C LYS A 212 22.27 -9.68 8.00
N VAL A 213 21.76 -10.01 9.19
CA VAL A 213 22.29 -11.11 10.01
C VAL A 213 21.80 -12.44 9.42
N ALA A 214 22.43 -12.85 8.32
CA ALA A 214 22.41 -14.19 7.75
C ALA A 214 23.73 -14.42 6.99
#